data_AF-A7F884-F1
#
_entry.id   AF-A7F884-F1
#
_cell.length_a   1.000
_cell.length_b   1.000
_cell.length_c   1.000
_cell.angle_alpha   90.00
_cell.angle_beta   90.00
_cell.angle_gamma   90.00
#
_symmetry.space_group_name_H-M   'P 1'
#
loop_
_entity.id
_entity.type
_entity.pdbx_description
1 polymer ?
#
loop_
_entity_poly.entity_id
_entity_poly.type
_entity_poly.pdbx_seq_one_letter_code
_entity_poly.pdbx_strand_id
1 'polypeptide(L)'
;MVCEGGEVSFVSRMIDESLQLRNQVQWYTSMLGKFSSLSKVIEQLKENKVDNYAVTEFVQGSKTRRWAVAWSFDDKRPSMTVSRGCGSLQKSLLPFPAEQTITINAHDKTAIATRLHGTLSGLIPIWSWESTLFTGIGFCDKAVWSRASRRHRSDTNDGNSTPHSELLAKDMSFGFKISLETLEAQADGSKVIVRWLKGHDSVLFESFCGMIKRKVQDI
;
A
#
# COMPACT_ATOMS: atom_id res chain seq x y z
N MET A 1 10.04 29.07 -20.08
CA MET A 1 11.06 28.04 -20.24
C MET A 1 10.59 27.09 -21.34
N VAL A 2 11.30 27.01 -22.47
CA VAL A 2 10.95 26.11 -23.57
C VAL A 2 11.96 24.96 -23.51
N CYS A 3 11.48 23.74 -23.27
CA CYS A 3 12.29 22.52 -23.38
C CYS A 3 12.04 21.90 -24.74
N GLU A 4 13.10 21.40 -25.37
CA GLU A 4 12.97 20.58 -26.58
C GLU A 4 12.07 19.38 -26.28
N GLY A 5 11.09 19.13 -27.16
CA GLY A 5 10.08 18.08 -26.95
C GLY A 5 9.06 18.35 -25.83
N GLY A 6 9.05 19.56 -25.25
CA GLY A 6 8.06 20.01 -24.26
C GLY A 6 8.17 19.35 -22.89
N GLU A 7 7.12 19.49 -22.07
CA GLU A 7 7.11 18.97 -20.70
C GLU A 7 7.19 17.44 -20.63
N VAL A 8 6.63 16.73 -21.62
CA VAL A 8 6.68 15.25 -21.66
C VAL A 8 8.13 14.80 -21.78
N SER A 9 8.87 15.31 -22.78
CA SER A 9 10.27 14.93 -22.99
C SER A 9 11.17 15.34 -21.83
N PHE A 10 10.87 16.46 -21.17
CA PHE A 10 11.56 16.85 -19.94
C PHE A 10 11.37 15.81 -18.83
N VAL A 11 10.14 15.41 -18.55
CA VAL A 11 9.84 14.43 -17.50
C VAL A 11 10.31 13.02 -17.89
N SER A 12 10.27 12.66 -19.18
CA SER A 12 10.83 11.41 -19.68
C SER A 12 12.32 11.28 -19.35
N ARG A 13 13.10 12.34 -19.56
CA ARG A 13 14.53 12.35 -19.17
C ARG A 13 14.71 12.21 -17.66
N MET A 14 13.86 12.85 -16.85
CA MET A 14 13.90 12.66 -15.40
C MET A 14 13.62 11.21 -15.00
N ILE A 15 12.69 10.53 -15.69
CA ILE A 15 12.44 9.10 -15.46
C ILE A 15 13.69 8.29 -15.81
N ASP A 16 14.30 8.53 -16.97
CA ASP A 16 15.49 7.79 -17.42
C ASP A 16 16.67 7.97 -16.45
N GLU A 17 16.92 9.20 -15.99
CA GLU A 17 17.93 9.50 -14.96
C GLU A 17 17.60 8.81 -13.63
N SER A 18 16.32 8.80 -13.24
CA SER A 18 15.87 8.15 -12.00
C SER A 18 16.09 6.63 -12.02
N LEU A 19 16.10 5.98 -13.20
CA LEU A 19 16.40 4.55 -13.32
C LEU A 19 17.85 4.21 -12.94
N GLN A 20 18.76 5.18 -13.02
CA GLN A 20 20.15 5.06 -12.60
C GLN A 20 20.31 5.38 -11.11
N LEU A 21 19.66 6.47 -10.65
CA LEU A 21 19.77 6.92 -9.26
C LEU A 21 18.98 6.04 -8.29
N ARG A 22 17.84 5.50 -8.72
CA ARG A 22 16.97 4.57 -7.97
C ARG A 22 16.68 5.10 -6.57
N ASN A 23 17.07 4.34 -5.54
CA ASN A 23 16.79 4.58 -4.13
C ASN A 23 17.69 5.65 -3.49
N GLN A 24 18.61 6.28 -4.24
CA GLN A 24 19.35 7.45 -3.75
C GLN A 24 18.43 8.65 -3.48
N VAL A 25 17.30 8.72 -4.18
CA VAL A 25 16.22 9.66 -3.91
C VAL A 25 14.97 8.87 -3.56
N GLN A 26 14.33 9.21 -2.45
CA GLN A 26 13.15 8.50 -2.01
C GLN A 26 11.95 8.72 -2.94
N TRP A 27 11.73 9.97 -3.36
CA TRP A 27 10.65 10.35 -4.27
C TRP A 27 11.14 11.36 -5.29
N TYR A 28 10.94 11.04 -6.56
CA TYR A 28 11.06 11.98 -7.66
C TYR A 28 9.70 12.58 -7.93
N THR A 29 9.64 13.87 -8.27
CA THR A 29 8.37 14.56 -8.51
C THR A 29 8.49 15.52 -9.68
N SER A 30 7.38 15.73 -10.40
CA SER A 30 7.27 16.79 -11.40
C SER A 30 5.83 17.30 -11.50
N MET A 31 5.70 18.59 -11.79
CA MET A 31 4.41 19.23 -12.05
C MET A 31 4.20 19.39 -13.56
N LEU A 32 3.00 19.05 -14.01
CA LEU A 32 2.58 19.08 -15.40
C LEU A 32 1.51 20.16 -15.61
N GLY A 33 1.66 20.89 -16.72
CA GLY A 33 0.75 21.94 -17.15
C GLY A 33 -0.42 21.44 -17.99
N LYS A 34 -0.28 20.27 -18.63
CA LYS A 34 -1.32 19.67 -19.47
C LYS A 34 -1.73 18.29 -18.96
N PHE A 35 -3.03 18.05 -18.92
CA PHE A 35 -3.58 16.76 -18.52
C PHE A 35 -3.14 15.61 -19.45
N SER A 36 -3.05 15.86 -20.76
CA SER A 36 -2.61 14.86 -21.73
C SER A 36 -1.15 14.44 -21.56
N SER A 37 -0.31 15.29 -20.96
CA SER A 37 1.07 14.96 -20.63
C SER A 37 1.14 13.95 -19.48
N LEU A 38 0.22 14.01 -18.51
CA LEU A 38 0.18 13.12 -17.36
C LEU A 38 -0.01 11.66 -17.77
N SER A 39 -0.95 11.37 -18.66
CA SER A 39 -1.19 10.00 -19.13
C SER A 39 0.05 9.38 -19.76
N LYS A 40 0.76 10.13 -20.63
CA LYS A 40 1.99 9.67 -21.29
C LYS A 40 3.11 9.38 -20.30
N VAL A 41 3.27 10.25 -19.30
CA VAL A 41 4.27 10.06 -18.25
C VAL A 41 3.96 8.81 -17.42
N ILE A 42 2.70 8.57 -17.08
CA ILE A 42 2.28 7.36 -16.34
C ILE A 42 2.52 6.09 -17.16
N GLU A 43 2.24 6.13 -18.47
CA GLU A 43 2.53 5.01 -19.38
C GLU A 43 4.03 4.68 -19.37
N GLN A 44 4.89 5.69 -19.47
CA GLN A 44 6.34 5.50 -19.40
C GLN A 44 6.79 4.92 -18.04
N LEU A 45 6.21 5.37 -16.92
CA LEU A 45 6.50 4.79 -15.60
C LEU A 45 6.16 3.29 -15.58
N LYS A 46 5.01 2.89 -16.14
CA LYS A 46 4.57 1.50 -16.21
C LYS A 46 5.45 0.65 -17.13
N GLU A 47 5.83 1.18 -18.29
CA GLU A 47 6.76 0.52 -19.23
C GLU A 47 8.10 0.22 -18.54
N ASN A 48 8.56 1.14 -17.69
CA ASN A 48 9.76 0.98 -16.88
C ASN A 48 9.54 0.20 -15.57
N LYS A 49 8.37 -0.42 -15.39
CA LYS A 49 8.00 -1.25 -14.22
C LYS A 49 8.08 -0.51 -12.89
N VAL A 50 7.82 0.80 -12.89
CA VAL A 50 7.71 1.59 -11.67
C VAL A 50 6.29 1.40 -11.10
N ASP A 51 6.19 0.60 -10.05
CA ASP A 51 4.93 0.19 -9.43
C ASP A 51 4.50 1.10 -8.27
N ASN A 52 5.40 1.95 -7.78
CA ASN A 52 5.16 2.91 -6.70
C ASN A 52 5.17 4.34 -7.24
N TYR A 53 3.99 4.84 -7.61
CA TYR A 53 3.79 6.20 -8.08
C TYR A 53 2.54 6.82 -7.47
N ALA A 54 2.46 8.15 -7.55
CA ALA A 54 1.41 8.97 -7.01
C ALA A 54 1.04 10.07 -8.00
N VAL A 55 -0.25 10.42 -8.05
CA VAL A 55 -0.77 11.49 -8.90
C VAL A 55 -1.74 12.35 -8.13
N THR A 56 -1.69 13.65 -8.37
CA THR A 56 -2.62 14.60 -7.75
C THR A 56 -2.93 15.76 -8.69
N GLU A 57 -4.00 16.48 -8.39
CA GLU A 57 -4.44 17.65 -9.13
C GLU A 57 -4.46 18.88 -8.21
N PHE A 58 -3.80 19.95 -8.65
CA PHE A 58 -3.84 21.26 -8.01
C PHE A 58 -4.85 22.14 -8.74
N VAL A 59 -5.89 22.55 -8.03
CA VAL A 59 -6.96 23.40 -8.56
C VAL A 59 -6.91 24.75 -7.86
N GLN A 60 -6.55 25.81 -8.60
CA GLN A 60 -6.49 27.17 -8.10
C GLN A 60 -7.50 28.05 -8.85
N GLY A 61 -8.57 28.43 -8.16
CA GLY A 61 -9.70 29.12 -8.77
C GLY A 61 -10.48 28.23 -9.76
N SER A 62 -11.19 28.85 -10.71
CA SER A 62 -12.05 28.13 -11.64
C SER A 62 -11.36 27.63 -12.92
N LYS A 63 -10.20 28.21 -13.27
CA LYS A 63 -9.54 27.99 -14.58
C LYS A 63 -8.18 27.30 -14.48
N THR A 64 -7.40 27.55 -13.44
CA THR A 64 -6.02 27.05 -13.37
C THR A 64 -6.00 25.68 -12.72
N ARG A 65 -5.71 24.67 -13.54
CA ARG A 65 -5.44 23.30 -13.10
C ARG A 65 -3.99 22.94 -13.43
N ARG A 66 -3.34 22.26 -12.51
CA ARG A 66 -2.03 21.62 -12.69
C ARG A 66 -2.12 20.22 -12.15
N TRP A 67 -1.27 19.36 -12.66
CA TRP A 67 -1.15 17.99 -12.18
C TRP A 67 0.24 17.79 -11.61
N ALA A 68 0.37 16.91 -10.64
CA ALA A 68 1.67 16.45 -10.20
C ALA A 68 1.72 14.93 -10.28
N VAL A 69 2.90 14.45 -10.67
CA VAL A 69 3.27 13.05 -10.67
C VAL A 69 4.47 12.89 -9.76
N ALA A 70 4.47 11.81 -8.99
CA ALA A 70 5.58 11.41 -8.15
C ALA A 70 5.82 9.91 -8.31
N TRP A 71 7.08 9.48 -8.22
CA TRP A 71 7.43 8.06 -8.29
C TRP A 71 8.61 7.72 -7.40
N SER A 72 8.69 6.44 -7.02
CA SER A 72 9.69 5.90 -6.12
C SER A 72 10.11 4.49 -6.54
N PHE A 73 11.36 4.15 -6.24
CA PHE A 73 11.89 2.78 -6.30
C PHE A 73 11.99 2.15 -4.90
N ASP A 74 11.61 2.90 -3.86
CA ASP A 74 11.53 2.42 -2.48
C ASP A 74 10.20 1.66 -2.29
N ASP A 75 10.18 0.79 -1.30
CA ASP A 75 9.04 -0.10 -1.04
C ASP A 75 8.00 0.54 -0.13
N LYS A 76 8.28 1.72 0.45
CA LYS A 76 7.35 2.48 1.27
C LYS A 76 6.21 3.07 0.42
N ARG A 77 4.99 2.73 0.77
CA ARG A 77 3.78 3.16 0.07
C ARG A 77 3.16 4.40 0.73
N PRO A 78 2.79 5.44 -0.04
CA PRO A 78 2.02 6.57 0.47
C PRO A 78 0.56 6.15 0.76
N SER A 79 -0.23 7.03 1.40
CA SER A 79 -1.67 6.79 1.57
C SER A 79 -2.38 6.80 0.21
N MET A 80 -3.57 6.20 0.16
CA MET A 80 -4.42 6.35 -1.03
C MET A 80 -4.82 7.80 -1.29
N THR A 81 -5.08 8.58 -0.23
CA THR A 81 -5.43 10.00 -0.35
C THR A 81 -4.33 10.82 -1.02
N VAL A 82 -3.06 10.47 -0.79
CA VAL A 82 -1.91 11.14 -1.40
C VAL A 82 -1.62 10.59 -2.80
N SER A 83 -1.68 9.26 -2.99
CA SER A 83 -1.32 8.64 -4.27
C SER A 83 -2.35 8.74 -5.37
N ARG A 84 -3.64 8.85 -5.01
CA ARG A 84 -4.76 8.83 -5.96
C ARG A 84 -5.56 10.13 -5.93
N GLY A 85 -4.90 11.26 -5.68
CA GLY A 85 -5.51 12.59 -5.56
C GLY A 85 -5.96 13.24 -6.88
N CYS A 86 -6.00 12.49 -7.99
CA CYS A 86 -6.38 13.00 -9.32
C CYS A 86 -7.70 12.37 -9.79
N GLY A 87 -8.82 12.92 -9.33
CA GLY A 87 -10.16 12.38 -9.65
C GLY A 87 -10.57 12.47 -11.12
N SER A 88 -9.93 13.35 -11.89
CA SER A 88 -10.13 13.51 -13.34
C SER A 88 -9.48 12.40 -14.18
N LEU A 89 -8.61 11.58 -13.58
CA LEU A 89 -7.85 10.54 -14.28
C LEU A 89 -8.64 9.22 -14.40
N GLN A 90 -8.44 8.51 -15.51
CA GLN A 90 -9.00 7.17 -15.69
C GLN A 90 -8.46 6.19 -14.63
N LYS A 91 -9.32 5.29 -14.14
CA LYS A 91 -8.97 4.32 -13.09
C LYS A 91 -7.79 3.43 -13.45
N SER A 92 -7.62 3.10 -14.73
CA SER A 92 -6.49 2.31 -15.24
C SER A 92 -5.15 3.01 -15.10
N LEU A 93 -5.12 4.34 -15.09
CA LEU A 93 -3.91 5.15 -14.97
C LEU A 93 -3.59 5.51 -13.50
N LEU A 94 -4.55 5.37 -12.59
CA LEU A 94 -4.30 5.55 -11.16
C LEU A 94 -3.39 4.42 -10.62
N PRO A 95 -2.49 4.73 -9.66
CA PRO A 95 -1.62 3.72 -9.05
C PRO A 95 -2.43 2.68 -8.29
N PHE A 96 -1.89 1.46 -8.13
CA PHE A 96 -2.56 0.37 -7.40
C PHE A 96 -3.10 0.84 -6.04
N PRO A 97 -4.34 0.46 -5.65
CA PRO A 97 -4.94 0.92 -4.40
C PRO A 97 -4.23 0.29 -3.18
N ALA A 98 -3.41 1.09 -2.49
CA ALA A 98 -2.68 0.66 -1.30
C ALA A 98 -3.56 0.53 -0.03
N GLU A 99 -4.89 0.64 -0.14
CA GLU A 99 -5.82 0.45 0.98
C GLU A 99 -7.05 -0.35 0.50
N GLN A 100 -7.50 -1.29 1.33
CA GLN A 100 -8.71 -2.06 1.10
C GLN A 100 -9.61 -2.00 2.34
N THR A 101 -10.86 -1.63 2.13
CA THR A 101 -11.89 -1.61 3.17
C THR A 101 -12.72 -2.89 3.11
N ILE A 102 -12.86 -3.56 4.24
CA ILE A 102 -13.68 -4.75 4.43
C ILE A 102 -14.80 -4.39 5.40
N THR A 103 -16.03 -4.37 4.90
CA THR A 103 -17.22 -4.14 5.72
C THR A 103 -17.64 -5.43 6.41
N ILE A 104 -18.01 -5.33 7.69
CA ILE A 104 -18.44 -6.41 8.55
C ILE A 104 -19.80 -6.03 9.14
N ASN A 105 -20.78 -6.92 9.01
CA ASN A 105 -22.09 -6.79 9.61
C ASN A 105 -22.07 -7.25 11.08
N ALA A 106 -21.15 -6.71 11.86
CA ALA A 106 -21.01 -7.02 13.29
C ALA A 106 -20.76 -5.73 14.07
N HIS A 107 -21.43 -5.63 15.22
CA HIS A 107 -21.46 -4.43 16.05
C HIS A 107 -20.38 -4.44 17.13
N ASP A 108 -19.90 -5.62 17.52
CA ASP A 108 -18.87 -5.76 18.55
C ASP A 108 -17.47 -5.57 17.97
N LYS A 109 -17.04 -4.31 17.97
CA LYS A 109 -15.68 -3.89 17.60
C LYS A 109 -14.60 -4.62 18.40
N THR A 110 -14.87 -4.96 19.67
CA THR A 110 -13.92 -5.62 20.57
C THR A 110 -13.75 -7.08 20.23
N ALA A 111 -14.84 -7.79 19.88
CA ALA A 111 -14.77 -9.16 19.40
C ALA A 111 -13.96 -9.26 18.09
N ILE A 112 -14.20 -8.35 17.14
CA ILE A 112 -13.44 -8.29 15.88
C ILE A 112 -11.96 -8.04 16.16
N ALA A 113 -11.65 -7.06 17.01
CA ALA A 113 -10.29 -6.74 17.42
C ALA A 113 -9.57 -7.93 18.06
N THR A 114 -10.23 -8.62 18.98
CA THR A 114 -9.68 -9.79 19.68
C THR A 114 -9.35 -10.91 18.69
N ARG A 115 -10.26 -11.19 17.74
CA ARG A 115 -10.05 -12.23 16.73
C ARG A 115 -8.92 -11.86 15.76
N LEU A 116 -8.85 -10.60 15.32
CA LEU A 116 -7.77 -10.10 14.48
C LEU A 116 -6.43 -10.19 15.19
N HIS A 117 -6.33 -9.64 16.40
CA HIS A 117 -5.12 -9.66 17.19
C HIS A 117 -4.64 -11.09 17.45
N GLY A 118 -5.52 -11.99 17.91
CA GLY A 118 -5.17 -13.39 18.17
C GLY A 118 -4.78 -14.17 16.91
N THR A 119 -5.38 -13.86 15.76
CA THR A 119 -4.98 -14.48 14.47
C THR A 119 -3.61 -14.00 14.03
N LEU A 120 -3.33 -12.70 14.14
CA LEU A 120 -2.11 -12.09 13.60
C LEU A 120 -0.92 -12.28 14.53
N SER A 121 -1.09 -12.26 15.85
CA SER A 121 -0.02 -12.53 16.82
C SER A 121 0.59 -13.92 16.64
N GLY A 122 -0.21 -14.91 16.24
CA GLY A 122 0.27 -16.26 15.97
C GLY A 122 0.90 -16.46 14.58
N LEU A 123 0.69 -15.54 13.64
CA LEU A 123 1.09 -15.70 12.22
C LEU A 123 2.20 -14.74 11.79
N ILE A 124 2.15 -13.49 12.23
CA ILE A 124 2.99 -12.41 11.73
C ILE A 124 4.20 -12.24 12.66
N PRO A 125 5.44 -12.36 12.15
CA PRO A 125 6.65 -12.33 13.00
C PRO A 125 6.84 -11.01 13.76
N ILE A 126 6.55 -9.88 13.10
CA ILE A 126 6.60 -8.56 13.72
C ILE A 126 5.17 -8.03 13.74
N TRP A 127 4.53 -8.03 14.90
CA TRP A 127 3.17 -7.57 15.08
C TRP A 127 3.05 -6.73 16.34
N SER A 128 2.43 -5.56 16.21
CA SER A 128 2.06 -4.70 17.33
C SER A 128 0.61 -4.29 17.18
N TRP A 129 -0.10 -4.23 18.31
CA TRP A 129 -1.51 -3.88 18.38
C TRP A 129 -1.74 -2.85 19.47
N GLU A 130 -2.39 -1.76 19.10
CA GLU A 130 -2.82 -0.68 19.99
C GLU A 130 -4.33 -0.81 20.22
N SER A 131 -4.72 -1.26 21.41
CA SER A 131 -6.10 -1.62 21.74
C SER A 131 -7.01 -0.40 21.81
N THR A 132 -6.54 0.74 22.33
CA THR A 132 -7.32 1.97 22.43
C THR A 132 -7.65 2.55 21.05
N LEU A 133 -6.72 2.43 20.09
CA LEU A 133 -6.89 2.92 18.72
C LEU A 133 -7.48 1.88 17.78
N PHE A 134 -7.71 0.65 18.26
CA PHE A 134 -8.10 -0.50 17.44
C PHE A 134 -7.27 -0.62 16.16
N THR A 135 -5.96 -0.47 16.32
CA THR A 135 -5.02 -0.34 15.21
C THR A 135 -3.86 -1.31 15.42
N GLY A 136 -3.45 -2.01 14.37
CA GLY A 136 -2.25 -2.85 14.40
C GLY A 136 -1.34 -2.60 13.22
N ILE A 137 -0.05 -2.84 13.43
CA ILE A 137 0.99 -2.75 12.42
C ILE A 137 1.75 -4.06 12.41
N GLY A 138 1.92 -4.63 11.21
CA GLY A 138 2.59 -5.91 11.03
C GLY A 138 3.56 -5.91 9.87
N PHE A 139 4.60 -6.76 9.99
CA PHE A 139 5.58 -7.00 8.94
C PHE A 139 5.92 -8.49 8.81
N CYS A 140 6.13 -8.94 7.58
CA CYS A 140 6.60 -10.29 7.27
C CYS A 140 7.37 -10.33 5.94
N ASP A 141 8.12 -11.39 5.72
CA ASP A 141 8.97 -11.62 4.54
C ASP A 141 8.23 -12.29 3.37
N LYS A 142 7.11 -12.96 3.64
CA LYS A 142 6.32 -13.72 2.65
C LYS A 142 4.89 -13.98 3.12
N ALA A 143 4.12 -14.69 2.30
CA ALA A 143 2.74 -15.12 2.58
C ALA A 143 2.67 -16.20 3.70
N VAL A 144 2.94 -15.81 4.95
CA VAL A 144 2.94 -16.69 6.14
C VAL A 144 1.56 -17.29 6.46
N TRP A 145 0.49 -16.74 5.88
CA TRP A 145 -0.89 -17.24 5.99
C TRP A 145 -1.28 -18.26 4.90
N SER A 146 -0.41 -18.47 3.91
CA SER A 146 -0.67 -19.42 2.81
C SER A 146 -0.84 -20.85 3.33
N ARG A 147 -1.50 -21.71 2.54
CA ARG A 147 -1.63 -23.14 2.89
C ARG A 147 -0.26 -23.83 2.93
N ALA A 148 0.61 -23.51 1.99
CA ALA A 148 1.97 -24.04 1.91
C ALA A 148 2.79 -23.67 3.16
N SER A 149 2.78 -22.40 3.57
CA SER A 149 3.52 -21.94 4.76
C SER A 149 3.04 -22.60 6.05
N ARG A 150 1.73 -22.89 6.16
CA ARG A 150 1.16 -23.56 7.34
C ARG A 150 1.57 -25.03 7.46
N ARG A 151 1.74 -25.74 6.33
CA ARG A 151 2.23 -27.13 6.33
C ARG A 151 3.69 -27.22 6.76
N HIS A 152 4.53 -26.30 6.31
CA HIS A 152 5.94 -26.29 6.75
C HIS A 152 6.10 -25.97 8.25
N ARG A 153 5.21 -25.15 8.83
CA ARG A 153 5.24 -24.87 10.29
C ARG A 153 4.93 -26.08 11.16
N SER A 154 4.18 -27.06 10.68
CA SER A 154 3.95 -28.31 11.43
C SER A 154 5.13 -29.28 11.34
N ASP A 155 5.93 -29.20 10.27
CA ASP A 155 7.08 -30.09 10.05
C ASP A 155 8.37 -29.59 10.72
N THR A 156 8.51 -28.28 10.97
CA THR A 156 9.72 -27.68 11.60
C THR A 156 9.69 -27.64 13.12
N ASN A 157 9.03 -28.60 13.79
CA ASN A 157 9.05 -28.69 15.25
C ASN A 157 10.32 -29.38 15.80
N ASP A 158 11.43 -29.32 15.04
CA ASP A 158 12.74 -29.82 15.46
C ASP A 158 13.55 -28.67 16.07
N GLY A 159 13.92 -28.85 17.34
CA GLY A 159 14.46 -27.84 18.25
C GLY A 159 15.87 -27.35 17.93
N ASN A 160 16.05 -26.64 16.81
CA ASN A 160 17.27 -25.90 16.54
C ASN A 160 16.94 -24.41 16.33
N SER A 161 16.76 -23.70 17.45
CA SER A 161 16.61 -22.25 17.47
C SER A 161 17.94 -21.60 17.13
N THR A 162 18.16 -21.28 15.85
CA THR A 162 19.16 -20.28 15.45
C THR A 162 18.92 -18.99 16.25
N PRO A 163 19.99 -18.28 16.69
CA PRO A 163 19.86 -17.14 17.58
C PRO A 163 18.93 -16.08 16.96
N HIS A 164 18.04 -15.52 17.79
CA HIS A 164 17.23 -14.35 17.46
C HIS A 164 18.14 -13.17 17.09
N SER A 165 18.55 -13.08 15.82
CA SER A 165 18.78 -11.77 15.21
C SER A 165 17.47 -11.02 15.39
N GLU A 166 17.50 -9.86 16.07
CA GLU A 166 16.34 -8.99 16.21
C GLU A 166 15.70 -8.83 14.84
N LEU A 167 14.46 -9.31 14.67
CA LEU A 167 13.76 -9.18 13.40
C LEU A 167 13.45 -7.70 13.18
N LEU A 168 14.09 -7.08 12.20
CA LEU A 168 13.90 -5.66 11.91
C LEU A 168 12.87 -5.47 10.81
N ALA A 169 11.91 -4.57 11.01
CA ALA A 169 10.87 -4.25 10.04
C ALA A 169 11.44 -3.78 8.68
N LYS A 170 12.66 -3.21 8.67
CA LYS A 170 13.33 -2.78 7.44
C LYS A 170 13.68 -3.94 6.50
N ASP A 171 13.92 -5.13 7.06
CA ASP A 171 14.35 -6.33 6.33
C ASP A 171 13.16 -7.17 5.84
N MET A 172 11.94 -6.80 6.22
CA MET A 172 10.70 -7.47 5.80
C MET A 172 10.24 -6.96 4.43
N SER A 173 9.78 -7.83 3.54
CA SER A 173 9.33 -7.47 2.20
C SER A 173 7.90 -6.94 2.15
N PHE A 174 7.11 -7.20 3.20
CA PHE A 174 5.71 -6.81 3.29
C PHE A 174 5.41 -6.17 4.66
N GLY A 175 4.78 -5.01 4.63
CA GLY A 175 4.34 -4.29 5.82
C GLY A 175 2.95 -3.70 5.64
N PHE A 176 2.15 -3.75 6.68
CA PHE A 176 0.75 -3.33 6.63
C PHE A 176 0.29 -2.68 7.93
N LYS A 177 -0.78 -1.90 7.84
CA LYS A 177 -1.55 -1.38 8.97
C LYS A 177 -2.98 -1.87 8.85
N ILE A 178 -3.57 -2.26 9.97
CA ILE A 178 -5.00 -2.54 10.09
C ILE A 178 -5.61 -1.51 11.04
N SER A 179 -6.71 -0.89 10.63
CA SER A 179 -7.53 -0.03 11.47
C SER A 179 -8.95 -0.57 11.51
N LEU A 180 -9.59 -0.54 12.67
CA LEU A 180 -11.01 -0.87 12.81
C LEU A 180 -11.80 0.40 13.15
N GLU A 181 -12.83 0.67 12.37
CA GLU A 181 -13.70 1.84 12.52
C GLU A 181 -15.17 1.41 12.47
N THR A 182 -16.05 2.16 13.12
CA THR A 182 -17.51 1.92 13.04
C THR A 182 -18.06 2.65 11.81
N LEU A 183 -19.10 2.11 11.18
CA LEU A 183 -19.83 2.84 10.15
C LEU A 183 -20.66 3.96 10.81
N GLU A 184 -20.57 5.18 10.31
CA GLU A 184 -21.40 6.29 10.79
C GLU A 184 -22.75 6.32 10.05
N ALA A 185 -23.82 6.55 10.82
CA ALA A 185 -25.21 6.84 10.43
C ALA A 185 -25.89 5.90 9.40
N GLN A 186 -26.88 5.14 9.88
CA GLN A 186 -27.85 4.29 9.14
C GLN A 186 -27.38 2.91 8.64
N ALA A 187 -26.08 2.65 8.54
CA ALA A 187 -25.56 1.31 8.26
C ALA A 187 -25.00 0.68 9.54
N ASP A 188 -25.64 -0.37 10.02
CA ASP A 188 -25.24 -1.06 11.24
C ASP A 188 -24.05 -2.00 10.95
N GLY A 189 -22.85 -1.67 11.46
CA GLY A 189 -21.66 -2.50 11.24
C GLY A 189 -20.31 -1.82 11.49
N SER A 190 -19.24 -2.61 11.29
CA SER A 190 -17.84 -2.21 11.45
C SER A 190 -17.10 -2.30 10.11
N LYS A 191 -16.04 -1.51 9.93
CA LYS A 191 -15.13 -1.60 8.79
C LYS A 191 -13.71 -1.88 9.25
N VAL A 192 -13.07 -2.86 8.63
CA VAL A 192 -11.63 -3.12 8.74
C VAL A 192 -10.96 -2.48 7.53
N ILE A 193 -10.06 -1.54 7.78
CA ILE A 193 -9.25 -0.91 6.74
C ILE A 193 -7.87 -1.54 6.81
N VAL A 194 -7.47 -2.22 5.74
CA VAL A 194 -6.14 -2.78 5.57
C VAL A 194 -5.35 -1.87 4.65
N ARG A 195 -4.25 -1.30 5.15
CA ARG A 195 -3.36 -0.42 4.41
C ARG A 195 -2.03 -1.09 4.15
N TRP A 196 -1.59 -1.10 2.90
CA TRP A 196 -0.26 -1.51 2.48
C TRP A 196 0.74 -0.39 2.80
N LEU A 197 1.71 -0.68 3.67
CA LEU A 197 2.74 0.28 4.08
C LEU A 197 4.08 0.05 3.38
N LYS A 198 4.43 -1.22 3.13
CA LYS A 198 5.74 -1.63 2.60
C LYS A 198 5.61 -2.82 1.66
N GLY A 199 6.22 -2.75 0.49
CA GLY A 199 6.40 -3.85 -0.46
C GLY A 199 6.04 -3.51 -1.91
N HIS A 200 6.42 -4.43 -2.82
CA HIS A 200 6.16 -4.32 -4.27
C HIS A 200 5.14 -5.35 -4.80
N ASP A 201 4.87 -6.42 -4.06
CA ASP A 201 3.97 -7.49 -4.49
C ASP A 201 2.50 -7.18 -4.16
N SER A 202 1.76 -6.71 -5.16
CA SER A 202 0.32 -6.43 -5.02
C SER A 202 -0.50 -7.70 -4.82
N VAL A 203 -0.08 -8.83 -5.39
CA VAL A 203 -0.77 -10.12 -5.26
C VAL A 203 -0.66 -10.61 -3.81
N LEU A 204 0.49 -10.40 -3.18
CA LEU A 204 0.69 -10.67 -1.76
C LEU A 204 -0.27 -9.81 -0.90
N PHE A 205 -0.40 -8.52 -1.19
CA PHE A 205 -1.33 -7.63 -0.50
C PHE A 205 -2.79 -8.08 -0.66
N GLU A 206 -3.25 -8.36 -1.89
CA GLU A 206 -4.61 -8.84 -2.15
C GLU A 206 -4.90 -10.17 -1.46
N SER A 207 -3.92 -11.08 -1.46
CA SER A 207 -3.99 -12.36 -0.74
C SER A 207 -4.12 -12.17 0.77
N PHE A 208 -3.37 -11.21 1.34
CA PHE A 208 -3.47 -10.84 2.75
C PHE A 208 -4.88 -10.30 3.07
N CYS A 209 -5.39 -9.35 2.28
CA CYS A 209 -6.73 -8.81 2.45
C CYS A 209 -7.82 -9.89 2.33
N GLY A 210 -7.68 -10.83 1.40
CA GLY A 210 -8.57 -11.98 1.26
C GLY A 210 -8.52 -12.95 2.45
N MET A 211 -7.36 -13.07 3.11
CA MET A 211 -7.24 -13.81 4.37
C MET A 211 -7.95 -13.09 5.51
N ILE A 212 -7.69 -11.78 5.68
CA ILE A 212 -8.34 -10.96 6.71
C ILE A 212 -9.86 -11.01 6.53
N LYS A 213 -10.36 -10.78 5.31
CA LYS A 213 -11.79 -10.82 5.00
C LYS A 213 -12.44 -12.12 5.47
N ARG A 214 -11.88 -13.28 5.11
CA ARG A 214 -12.40 -14.59 5.57
C ARG A 214 -12.40 -14.70 7.08
N LYS A 215 -11.37 -14.15 7.75
CA LYS A 215 -11.28 -14.18 9.20
C LYS A 215 -12.25 -13.20 9.90
N VAL A 216 -12.98 -12.32 9.23
CA VAL A 216 -13.76 -11.30 9.97
C VAL A 216 -15.27 -11.16 9.70
N GLN A 217 -15.94 -11.62 8.64
CA GLN A 217 -15.95 -12.98 8.13
C GLN A 217 -16.91 -13.81 8.99
N ASP A 218 -16.33 -14.77 9.69
CA ASP A 218 -17.06 -15.73 10.53
C ASP A 218 -17.39 -15.19 11.94
N ILE A 219 -17.58 -13.88 12.11
CA ILE A 219 -18.00 -13.22 13.35
C ILE A 219 -19.43 -12.75 13.17
#